data_AF-A0A536UTU4-F1
#
_entry.id   AF-A0A536UTU4-F1
#
_cell.length_a   1.000
_cell.length_b   1.000
_cell.length_c   1.000
_cell.angle_alpha   90.00
_cell.angle_beta   90.00
_cell.angle_gamma   90.00
#
_symmetry.space_group_name_H-M   'P 1'
#
loop_
_entity.id
_entity.type
_entity.pdbx_description
1 polymer ?
#
loop_
_entity_poly.entity_id
_entity_poly.type
_entity_poly.pdbx_seq_one_letter_code
_entity_poly.pdbx_strand_id
1 'polypeptide(L)'
;MKPWPYPLWFAHRGAGALAPENTLAAFREGARHGYRAFECDVKLSSDDVPFLLHDATLQRTTHERGVAGERTWGELSHIDAGG
;
A
#
# COMPACT_ATOMS: atom_id res chain seq x y z
N MET A 1 -23.07 -9.64 -23.68
CA MET A 1 -22.11 -8.79 -22.94
C MET A 1 -21.05 -9.69 -22.33
N LYS A 2 -19.78 -9.27 -22.30
CA LYS A 2 -18.74 -10.03 -21.58
C LYS A 2 -19.00 -9.91 -20.07
N PRO A 3 -18.87 -11.00 -19.28
CA PRO A 3 -19.04 -10.93 -17.84
C PRO A 3 -17.96 -10.03 -17.22
N TRP A 4 -18.35 -9.26 -16.19
CA TRP A 4 -17.40 -8.46 -15.41
C TRP A 4 -16.50 -9.40 -14.59
N PRO A 5 -15.17 -9.39 -14.78
CA PRO A 5 -14.30 -10.42 -14.23
C PRO A 5 -13.94 -10.21 -12.76
N TYR A 6 -14.19 -9.02 -12.21
CA TYR A 6 -13.77 -8.68 -10.85
C TYR A 6 -14.82 -9.07 -9.80
N PRO A 7 -14.39 -9.41 -8.57
CA PRO A 7 -15.30 -9.83 -7.52
C PRO A 7 -16.14 -8.65 -6.99
N LEU A 8 -17.15 -8.96 -6.19
CA LEU A 8 -17.95 -7.96 -5.50
C LEU A 8 -17.14 -7.24 -4.40
N TRP A 9 -16.21 -7.95 -3.75
CA TRP A 9 -15.49 -7.46 -2.58
C TRP A 9 -14.00 -7.28 -2.87
N PHE A 10 -13.48 -6.12 -2.47
CA PHE A 10 -12.08 -5.76 -2.54
C PHE A 10 -11.60 -5.41 -1.14
N ALA A 11 -10.44 -5.93 -0.75
CA ALA A 11 -9.81 -5.52 0.50
C ALA A 11 -9.10 -4.18 0.29
N HIS A 12 -9.65 -3.13 0.90
CA HIS A 12 -9.11 -1.76 0.85
C HIS A 12 -7.71 -1.71 1.45
N ARG A 13 -6.73 -1.24 0.69
CA ARG A 13 -5.31 -1.14 1.06
C ARG A 13 -4.72 -2.42 1.66
N GLY A 14 -5.16 -3.58 1.17
CA GLY A 14 -4.69 -4.90 1.61
C GLY A 14 -5.63 -5.64 2.57
N ALA A 15 -5.99 -5.06 3.72
CA ALA A 15 -6.87 -5.71 4.72
C ALA A 15 -7.71 -4.73 5.55
N GLY A 16 -7.99 -3.53 5.02
CA GLY A 16 -8.67 -2.48 5.78
C GLY A 16 -7.88 -2.09 7.02
N ALA A 17 -8.49 -2.24 8.20
CA ALA A 17 -7.88 -1.88 9.49
C ALA A 17 -7.20 -3.05 10.21
N LEU A 18 -7.13 -4.24 9.61
CA LEU A 18 -6.61 -5.45 10.27
C LEU A 18 -5.07 -5.55 10.27
N ALA A 19 -4.40 -4.75 9.45
CA ALA A 19 -2.95 -4.71 9.30
C ALA A 19 -2.53 -3.33 8.74
N PRO A 20 -1.24 -2.95 8.86
CA PRO A 20 -0.74 -1.70 8.32
C PRO A 20 -1.03 -1.57 6.82
N GLU A 21 -1.76 -0.52 6.44
CA GLU A 21 -2.26 -0.32 5.09
C GLU A 21 -1.15 -0.32 4.03
N ASN A 22 -1.45 -0.77 2.81
CA ASN A 22 -0.50 -0.75 1.68
C ASN A 22 0.81 -1.53 1.91
N THR A 23 0.84 -2.45 2.89
CA THR A 23 1.97 -3.34 3.16
C THR A 23 1.72 -4.76 2.70
N LEU A 24 2.79 -5.52 2.42
CA LEU A 24 2.70 -6.97 2.18
C LEU A 24 2.04 -7.71 3.35
N ALA A 25 2.18 -7.22 4.59
CA ALA A 25 1.49 -7.79 5.75
C ALA A 25 -0.03 -7.67 5.61
N ALA A 26 -0.54 -6.51 5.18
CA ALA A 26 -1.97 -6.34 4.91
C ALA A 26 -2.48 -7.21 3.76
N PHE A 27 -1.76 -7.32 2.65
CA PHE A 27 -2.20 -8.22 1.57
C PHE A 27 -2.25 -9.69 2.01
N ARG A 28 -1.26 -10.13 2.81
CA ARG A 28 -1.25 -11.48 3.39
C ARG A 28 -2.42 -11.69 4.35
N GLU A 29 -2.72 -10.70 5.19
CA GLU A 29 -3.86 -10.78 6.11
C GLU A 29 -5.19 -10.83 5.36
N GLY A 30 -5.43 -9.95 4.38
CA GLY A 30 -6.66 -9.99 3.59
C GLY A 30 -6.81 -11.31 2.82
N ALA A 31 -5.71 -11.90 2.33
CA ALA A 31 -5.73 -13.23 1.72
C ALA A 31 -6.16 -14.33 2.71
N ARG A 32 -5.73 -14.25 3.99
CA ARG A 32 -6.15 -15.18 5.06
C ARG A 32 -7.65 -15.08 5.36
N HIS A 33 -8.26 -13.91 5.16
CA HIS A 33 -9.71 -13.70 5.27
C HIS A 33 -10.51 -14.07 4.01
N GLY A 34 -9.86 -14.62 2.99
CA GLY A 34 -10.54 -15.12 1.79
C GLY A 34 -10.78 -14.10 0.69
N TYR A 35 -10.25 -12.88 0.81
CA TYR A 35 -10.31 -11.91 -0.29
C TYR A 35 -9.54 -12.42 -1.52
N ARG A 36 -10.00 -12.02 -2.70
CA ARG A 36 -9.41 -12.39 -4.01
C ARG A 36 -9.06 -11.18 -4.87
N ALA A 37 -9.44 -9.99 -4.42
CA ALA A 37 -9.03 -8.73 -5.01
C ALA A 37 -8.70 -7.73 -3.88
N PHE A 38 -7.74 -6.86 -4.18
CA PHE A 38 -7.17 -5.92 -3.23
C PHE A 38 -7.07 -4.58 -3.94
N GLU A 39 -7.37 -3.52 -3.20
CA GLU A 39 -7.12 -2.15 -3.62
C GLU A 39 -5.80 -1.69 -2.99
N CYS A 40 -5.09 -0.79 -3.68
CA CYS A 40 -3.83 -0.23 -3.25
C CYS A 40 -3.56 1.12 -3.90
N ASP A 41 -2.82 1.98 -3.20
CA ASP A 41 -2.46 3.32 -3.65
C ASP A 41 -1.02 3.37 -4.16
N VAL A 42 -0.82 3.54 -5.46
CA VAL A 42 0.52 3.59 -6.09
C VAL A 42 1.03 5.01 -6.20
N LYS A 43 2.32 5.23 -5.88
CA LYS A 43 3.06 6.48 -6.08
C LYS A 43 4.43 6.24 -6.70
N LEU A 44 5.08 7.32 -7.13
CA LEU A 44 6.43 7.33 -7.68
C LEU A 44 7.40 7.98 -6.69
N SER A 45 8.57 7.37 -6.51
CA SER A 45 9.72 7.98 -5.84
C SER A 45 10.37 9.06 -6.72
N SER A 46 11.37 9.78 -6.19
CA SER A 46 12.09 10.81 -6.95
C SER A 46 12.95 10.25 -8.08
N ASP A 47 13.21 8.94 -8.06
CA ASP A 47 13.90 8.15 -9.09
C ASP A 47 12.94 7.23 -9.88
N ASP A 48 11.66 7.60 -9.96
CA ASP A 48 10.61 6.98 -10.80
C ASP A 48 10.29 5.51 -10.49
N VAL A 49 10.57 5.03 -9.28
CA VAL A 49 10.23 3.68 -8.85
C VAL A 49 8.83 3.67 -8.22
N PRO A 50 7.91 2.81 -8.69
CA PRO A 50 6.60 2.66 -8.07
C PRO A 50 6.67 2.04 -6.67
N PHE A 51 5.95 2.63 -5.73
CA PHE A 51 5.76 2.09 -4.36
C PHE A 51 4.33 2.34 -3.86
N LEU A 52 3.97 1.74 -2.72
CA LEU A 52 2.63 1.85 -2.15
C LEU A 52 2.58 2.82 -0.97
N LEU A 53 1.77 3.87 -1.07
CA LEU A 53 1.49 4.84 0.00
C LEU A 53 0.30 5.71 -0.41
N HIS A 54 -0.69 5.84 0.47
CA HIS A 54 -1.84 6.69 0.21
C HIS A 54 -1.49 8.20 0.26
N ASP A 55 -0.84 8.62 1.35
CA ASP A 55 -0.58 10.03 1.63
C ASP A 55 0.60 10.54 0.78
N ALA A 56 0.66 11.85 0.55
CA ALA A 56 1.86 12.44 -0.06
C ALA A 56 3.07 12.39 0.90
N THR A 57 2.80 12.36 2.21
CA THR A 57 3.79 12.47 3.26
C THR A 57 3.85 11.21 4.13
N LEU A 58 4.96 11.02 4.83
CA LEU A 58 5.30 9.76 5.50
C LEU A 58 4.72 9.59 6.93
N GLN A 59 4.30 10.68 7.58
CA GLN A 59 4.16 10.73 9.05
C GLN A 59 2.96 9.95 9.60
N ARG A 60 1.96 9.65 8.78
CA ARG A 60 0.75 8.95 9.26
C ARG A 60 0.99 7.45 9.45
N THR A 61 1.80 6.85 8.60
CA THR A 61 2.00 5.39 8.52
C THR A 61 3.42 4.95 8.79
N THR A 62 4.33 5.89 9.12
CA THR A 62 5.74 5.62 9.40
C THR A 62 6.26 6.56 10.49
N HIS A 63 7.49 6.34 10.96
CA HIS A 63 8.17 7.26 11.88
C HIS A 63 8.91 8.42 11.18
N GLU A 64 8.90 8.45 9.85
CA GLU A 64 9.61 9.42 9.03
C GLU A 64 8.77 10.67 8.72
N ARG A 65 9.45 11.77 8.36
CA ARG A 65 8.81 13.04 7.97
C ARG A 65 9.24 13.47 6.57
N GLY A 66 8.36 14.20 5.90
CA GLY A 66 8.60 14.75 4.56
C GLY A 66 7.65 14.15 3.51
N VAL A 67 7.80 14.61 2.27
CA VAL A 67 7.05 14.11 1.12
C VAL A 67 7.76 12.86 0.58
N ALA A 68 7.01 11.77 0.41
CA ALA A 68 7.60 10.49 0.01
C ALA A 68 8.16 10.54 -1.44
N GLY A 69 7.44 11.21 -2.35
CA GLY A 69 7.87 11.36 -3.75
C GLY A 69 9.10 12.24 -3.96
N GLU A 70 9.62 12.89 -2.92
CA GLU A 70 10.89 13.64 -2.97
C GLU A 70 12.11 12.76 -2.60
N ARG A 71 11.88 11.53 -2.10
CA ARG A 71 12.93 10.58 -1.71
C ARG A 71 13.14 9.52 -2.78
N THR A 72 14.36 9.02 -2.89
CA THR A 72 14.70 7.90 -3.77
C THR A 72 14.11 6.59 -3.24
N TRP A 73 13.94 5.58 -4.09
CA TRP A 73 13.54 4.25 -3.65
C TRP A 73 14.53 3.65 -2.65
N GLY A 74 15.84 3.90 -2.85
CA GLY A 74 16.87 3.47 -1.90
C GLY A 74 16.57 3.94 -0.48
N GLU A 75 16.23 5.21 -0.30
CA GLU A 75 15.84 5.77 1.00
C GLU A 75 14.49 5.24 1.50
N LEU A 76 13.48 5.18 0.63
CA LEU A 76 12.12 4.75 0.99
C LEU A 76 12.07 3.28 1.41
N SER A 77 12.84 2.41 0.75
CA SER A 77 12.82 0.95 0.98
C SER A 77 13.33 0.52 2.37
N HIS A 78 14.00 1.42 3.09
CA HIS A 78 14.50 1.20 4.45
C HIS A 78 13.55 1.74 5.54
N ILE A 79 12.44 2.38 5.17
CA ILE A 79 11.49 2.96 6.13
C ILE A 79 10.56 1.87 6.69
N ASP A 80 10.37 1.89 8.00
CA ASP A 80 9.36 1.07 8.66
C ASP A 80 7.96 1.67 8.48
N ALA A 81 7.07 0.92 7.82
CA ALA A 81 5.68 1.27 7.56
C ALA A 81 4.67 0.35 8.30
N GLY A 82 5.14 -0.42 9.29
CA GLY A 82 4.34 -1.39 10.03
C GLY A 82 4.46 -1.33 11.55
N GLY A 83 5.54 -0.72 12.06
CA GLY A 83 5.83 -0.59 13.49
C GLY A 83 6.62 -1.76 14.06
#